data_AF-A0AAU8HUT9-F1
#
_entry.id   AF-A0AAU8HUT9-F1
#
_cell.length_a   1.000
_cell.length_b   1.000
_cell.length_c   1.000
_cell.angle_alpha   90.00
_cell.angle_beta   90.00
_cell.angle_gamma   90.00
#
_symmetry.space_group_name_H-M   'P 1'
#
loop_
_entity.id
_entity.type
_entity.pdbx_description
1 polymer ?
#
loop_
_entity_poly.entity_id
_entity_poly.type
_entity_poly.pdbx_seq_one_letter_code
_entity_poly.pdbx_strand_id
1 'polypeptide(L)' 'MREVRLGDVQFTTKVSEETIDQFIRELPEHKKESLYEIMKQLSDHNLIDLQGFRYSQDEDC' A
#
# COMPACT_ATOMS: atom_id res chain seq x y z
N MET A 1 -9.41 5.43 14.62
CA MET A 1 -8.53 5.01 13.50
C MET A 1 -7.66 3.89 14.03
N ARG A 2 -7.62 2.74 13.36
CA ARG A 2 -6.74 1.61 13.73
C ARG A 2 -5.44 1.75 12.95
N GLU A 3 -4.32 1.86 13.66
CA GLU A 3 -2.99 1.80 13.07
C GLU A 3 -2.55 0.33 12.98
N VAL A 4 -2.29 -0.15 11.76
CA VAL A 4 -1.78 -1.50 11.52
C VAL A 4 -0.29 -1.38 11.22
N ARG A 5 0.55 -2.12 11.95
CA ARG A 5 2.00 -2.16 11.75
C ARG A 5 2.40 -3.50 11.13
N LEU A 6 2.92 -3.47 9.91
CA LEU A 6 3.44 -4.66 9.23
C LEU A 6 4.86 -4.33 8.74
N GLY A 7 5.88 -4.74 9.52
CA GLY A 7 7.31 -4.55 9.23
C GLY A 7 7.73 -3.11 8.95
N ASP A 8 8.01 -2.31 10.00
CA ASP A 8 8.44 -0.89 9.95
C ASP A 8 7.59 0.10 9.11
N VAL A 9 6.66 -0.37 8.29
CA VAL A 9 5.75 0.43 7.50
C VAL A 9 4.52 0.73 8.34
N GLN A 10 4.36 2.01 8.69
CA GLN A 10 3.13 2.50 9.29
C GLN A 10 2.20 2.99 8.18
N PHE A 11 0.98 2.49 8.18
CA PHE A 11 -0.04 2.97 7.26
C PHE A 11 -1.37 3.12 7.96
N THR A 12 -2.16 4.06 7.46
CA THR A 12 -3.55 4.25 7.89
C THR A 12 -4.46 3.77 6.78
N THR A 13 -5.38 2.86 7.10
CA THR A 13 -6.39 2.43 6.13
C THR A 13 -7.48 3.49 6.01
N LYS A 14 -7.84 3.86 4.78
CA LYS A 14 -8.95 4.78 4.48
C LYS A 14 -10.26 4.03 4.22
N VAL A 15 -10.15 2.74 3.92
CA VAL A 15 -11.25 1.82 3.62
C VAL A 15 -11.27 0.65 4.58
N SER A 16 -12.34 -0.13 4.53
CA SER A 16 -12.48 -1.39 5.29
C SER A 16 -11.48 -2.44 4.82
N GLU A 17 -11.13 -3.36 5.73
CA GLU A 17 -10.23 -4.49 5.44
C GLU A 17 -10.75 -5.33 4.25
N GLU A 18 -12.06 -5.57 4.17
CA GLU A 18 -12.69 -6.29 3.05
C GLU A 18 -12.40 -5.67 1.68
N THR A 19 -12.41 -4.34 1.59
CA THR A 19 -12.09 -3.61 0.35
C THR A 19 -10.63 -3.77 -0.04
N ILE A 20 -9.73 -3.79 0.96
CA ILE A 20 -8.29 -4.02 0.74
C ILE A 20 -8.06 -5.44 0.25
N ASP A 21 -8.65 -6.43 0.92
CA ASP A 21 -8.58 -7.84 0.52
C ASP A 21 -9.09 -8.07 -0.90
N GLN A 22 -10.23 -7.45 -1.25
CA GLN A 22 -10.76 -7.52 -2.61
C GLN A 22 -9.79 -6.91 -3.62
N PHE A 23 -9.27 -5.71 -3.34
CA PHE A 23 -8.30 -5.06 -4.21
C PHE A 23 -7.04 -5.92 -4.40
N ILE A 24 -6.49 -6.48 -3.31
CA ILE A 24 -5.33 -7.37 -3.38
C ILE A 24 -5.66 -8.59 -4.24
N ARG A 25 -6.85 -9.19 -4.12
CA ARG A 25 -7.25 -10.35 -4.94
C ARG A 25 -7.36 -10.00 -6.43
N GLU A 26 -7.82 -8.80 -6.75
CA GLU A 26 -7.94 -8.31 -8.14
C GLU A 26 -6.61 -7.85 -8.76
N LEU A 27 -5.57 -7.61 -7.95
CA LEU A 27 -4.25 -7.28 -8.49
C LEU A 27 -3.70 -8.42 -9.37
N PRO A 28 -2.97 -8.10 -10.43
CA PRO A 28 -2.33 -9.13 -11.25
C PRO A 28 -1.19 -9.83 -10.47
N GLU A 29 -0.95 -11.11 -10.75
CA GLU A 29 -0.01 -11.95 -9.98
C GLU A 29 1.39 -11.34 -9.84
N HIS A 30 1.94 -10.78 -10.93
CA HIS A 30 3.27 -10.16 -10.91
C HIS A 30 3.41 -9.03 -9.87
N LYS A 31 2.32 -8.30 -9.56
CA LYS A 31 2.34 -7.22 -8.55
C LYS A 31 2.14 -7.73 -7.13
N LYS A 32 1.62 -8.95 -6.97
CA LYS A 32 1.43 -9.63 -5.69
C LYS A 32 2.71 -10.26 -5.16
N GLU A 33 3.71 -10.44 -6.03
CA GLU A 33 5.00 -11.04 -5.66
C GLU A 33 5.82 -10.16 -4.70
N SER A 34 5.51 -8.85 -4.64
CA SER A 34 6.21 -7.90 -3.79
C SER A 34 5.23 -7.13 -2.91
N LEU A 35 5.42 -7.23 -1.58
CA LEU A 35 4.66 -6.43 -0.60
C LEU A 35 4.77 -4.92 -0.89
N TYR A 36 5.91 -4.47 -1.39
CA TYR A 36 6.11 -3.09 -1.78
C TYR A 36 5.17 -2.67 -2.93
N GLU A 37 5.04 -3.50 -3.97
CA GLU A 37 4.12 -3.20 -5.07
C GLU A 37 2.67 -3.19 -4.59
N ILE A 38 2.28 -4.15 -3.75
CA ILE A 38 0.92 -4.17 -3.17
C ILE A 38 0.65 -2.87 -2.40
N MET A 39 1.57 -2.46 -1.52
CA MET A 39 1.44 -1.22 -0.73
C MET A 39 1.42 0.02 -1.61
N LYS A 40 2.25 0.07 -2.66
CA LYS A 40 2.26 1.15 -3.64
C LYS A 40 0.93 1.24 -4.38
N GLN A 41 0.37 0.12 -4.85
CA GLN A 41 -0.93 0.12 -5.52
C GLN A 41 -2.06 0.55 -4.57
N LEU A 42 -2.05 0.09 -3.32
CA LEU A 42 -3.03 0.52 -2.31
C LEU A 42 -2.92 2.04 -2.03
N SER A 43 -1.72 2.60 -2.03
CA SER A 43 -1.49 4.03 -1.83
C SER A 43 -1.87 4.84 -3.08
N ASP A 44 -1.47 4.40 -4.28
CA ASP A 44 -1.77 5.02 -5.58
C ASP A 44 -3.30 5.09 -5.82
N HIS A 45 -4.04 4.07 -5.35
CA HIS A 45 -5.50 4.04 -5.39
C HIS A 45 -6.18 4.71 -4.18
N ASN A 46 -5.41 5.36 -3.31
CA ASN A 46 -5.90 6.11 -2.15
C ASN A 46 -6.69 5.25 -1.14
N LEU A 47 -6.38 3.95 -1.06
CA LEU A 47 -6.99 2.98 -0.13
C LEU A 47 -6.27 2.98 1.22
N ILE A 48 -4.97 3.27 1.21
CA ILE A 48 -4.14 3.47 2.41
C ILE A 48 -3.39 4.80 2.32
N ASP A 49 -2.96 5.27 3.48
CA ASP A 49 -2.03 6.39 3.64
C ASP A 49 -0.74 5.86 4.24
N LEU A 50 0.35 5.89 3.48
CA LEU A 50 1.66 5.47 3.96
C LEU A 50 2.27 6.60 4.79
N GLN A 51 2.44 6.38 6.09
CA GLN A 51 3.07 7.35 6.99
C GLN A 51 4.57 7.04 7.09
N GLY A 52 5.41 7.95 6.60
CA GLY A 52 6.87 7.88 6.78
C GLY A 52 7.67 7.26 5.63
N PHE A 53 7.03 6.75 4.57
CA PHE A 53 7.73 6.45 3.32
C PHE A 53 7.92 7.75 2.54
N ARG A 54 9.07 8.42 2.74
CA ARG A 54 9.58 9.34 1.72
C ARG A 54 9.98 8.47 0.54
N TYR A 55 9.20 8.50 -0.53
CA TYR A 55 9.71 8.13 -1.83
C TYR A 55 10.92 9.03 -2.07
N SER A 56 12.12 8.47 -2.05
CA SER A 56 13.16 8.97 -2.92
C SER A 56 12.67 8.62 -4.32
N GLN A 57 11.76 9.45 -4.86
CA GLN A 57 11.68 9.60 -6.30
C GLN A 57 13.01 10.23 -6.68
N ASP A 58 14.02 9.39 -6.91
CA ASP A 58 15.09 9.72 -7.84
C ASP A 58 14.46 9.73 -9.25
N GLU A 59 13.56 10.69 -9.46
CA GLU A 59 13.31 11.29 -10.75
C GLU A 59 14.23 12.51 -10.82
N ASP A 60 15.50 12.27 -11.13
CA ASP A 60 16.37 13.30 -11.70
C ASP A 60 16.84 12.78 -13.08
N CYS A 61 16.15 13.30 -14.10
CA CYS A 61 16.49 13.48 -15.52
C CYS A 61 17.41 12.48 -16.25
#